data_AF-A0A956EJP4-F1
#
_entry.id   AF-A0A956EJP4-F1
#
_cell.length_a   1.000
_cell.length_b   1.000
_cell.length_c   1.000
_cell.angle_alpha   90.00
_cell.angle_beta   90.00
_cell.angle_gamma   90.00
#
_symmetry.space_group_name_H-M   'P 1'
#
loop_
_entity.id
_entity.type
_entity.pdbx_description
1 polymer ?
#
loop_
_entity_poly.entity_id
_entity_poly.type
_entity_poly.pdbx_seq_one_letter_code
_entity_poly.pdbx_strand_id
1 'polypeptide(L)'
;MARPAPTPAIFDLADLPPRQDLEHELGEALDELARLRRRRHLRRDDRYRELEPELARLLQGFAWDTTIAPRPPTLPRRIRAVAWNIERGKRFAALRGAIDQDPLIRDADLLLLTELDIGMGRSQNLDVPRELAAHLGMSYVFANQHVVLSPGDSGERDHGVANRLGLHGCALLSRLPIRRFCAVTLPEYKDKFHALEKRLGDKRAILAEVEVEGGVVTVAVVHLDPFAPARHRARQLRRILRAAAAFDDRRLLLGGDLNTSTYDFGSSIGLTLNLMHKALRFGFEGTIDQYMRPGEVFERAVFRALEAA
;
A
#
# COMPACT_ATOMS: atom_id res chain seq x y z
N MET A 1 -21.39 -14.39 -11.59
CA MET A 1 -20.51 -13.33 -12.15
C MET A 1 -20.31 -12.26 -11.09
N ALA A 2 -19.07 -11.91 -10.75
CA ALA A 2 -18.82 -10.78 -9.83
C ALA A 2 -19.22 -9.47 -10.52
N ARG A 3 -19.99 -8.61 -9.86
CA ARG A 3 -20.31 -7.27 -10.37
C ARG A 3 -19.02 -6.56 -10.81
N PRO A 4 -19.02 -5.84 -11.95
CA PRO A 4 -17.87 -5.00 -12.29
C PRO A 4 -17.62 -4.05 -11.13
N ALA A 5 -16.35 -3.92 -10.76
CA ALA A 5 -15.92 -2.92 -9.82
C ALA A 5 -16.35 -1.53 -10.31
N PRO A 6 -16.85 -0.65 -9.43
CA PRO A 6 -17.06 0.74 -9.83
C PRO A 6 -15.74 1.34 -10.30
N THR A 7 -15.80 2.15 -11.35
CA THR A 7 -14.68 2.99 -11.80
C THR A 7 -14.27 3.90 -10.64
N PRO A 8 -12.98 3.95 -10.27
CA PRO A 8 -12.54 4.83 -9.19
C PRO A 8 -12.76 6.30 -9.58
N ALA A 9 -13.17 7.12 -8.63
CA ALA A 9 -13.22 8.57 -8.81
C ALA A 9 -11.79 9.10 -8.98
N ILE A 10 -11.58 9.91 -10.02
CA ILE A 10 -10.30 10.58 -10.29
C ILE A 10 -10.39 11.99 -9.73
N PHE A 11 -9.37 12.37 -8.99
CA PHE A 11 -9.23 13.66 -8.32
C PHE A 11 -8.18 14.48 -9.07
N ASP A 12 -8.55 15.64 -9.59
CA ASP A 12 -7.60 16.61 -10.16
C ASP A 12 -7.15 17.58 -9.06
N LEU A 13 -5.84 17.66 -8.81
CA LEU A 13 -5.29 18.51 -7.75
C LEU A 13 -5.43 20.00 -8.06
N ALA A 14 -5.68 20.39 -9.31
CA ALA A 14 -5.98 21.78 -9.65
C ALA A 14 -7.33 22.26 -9.10
N ASP A 15 -8.27 21.33 -8.87
CA ASP A 15 -9.62 21.60 -8.39
C ASP A 15 -9.77 21.39 -6.87
N LEU A 16 -8.69 21.02 -6.19
CA LEU A 16 -8.67 20.63 -4.78
C LEU A 16 -7.83 21.58 -3.94
N PRO A 17 -8.05 21.63 -2.61
CA PRO A 17 -7.15 22.35 -1.72
C PRO A 17 -5.74 21.78 -1.83
N PRO A 18 -4.69 22.61 -1.65
CA PRO A 18 -3.30 22.17 -1.81
C PRO A 18 -2.87 21.17 -0.72
N ARG A 19 -3.64 21.07 0.36
CA ARG A 19 -3.44 20.12 1.45
C ARG A 19 -4.77 19.56 1.93
N GLN A 20 -4.77 18.29 2.29
CA GLN A 20 -5.88 17.59 2.93
C GLN A 20 -5.35 16.64 3.99
N ASP A 21 -5.93 16.72 5.17
CA ASP A 21 -5.61 15.85 6.29
C ASP A 21 -6.71 14.80 6.46
N LEU A 22 -6.35 13.61 6.95
CA LEU A 22 -7.30 12.53 7.22
C LEU A 22 -7.43 12.30 8.74
N GLU A 23 -8.19 13.18 9.38
CA GLU A 23 -8.40 13.22 10.83
C GLU A 23 -9.79 12.68 11.22
N HIS A 24 -9.95 12.23 12.47
CA HIS A 24 -11.23 11.85 13.09
C HIS A 24 -11.11 11.73 14.61
N GLU A 25 -12.26 11.66 15.30
CA GLU A 25 -12.35 11.55 16.77
C GLU A 25 -13.01 10.23 17.22
N LEU A 26 -12.72 9.14 16.50
CA LEU A 26 -13.37 7.84 16.72
C LEU A 26 -12.72 6.97 17.81
N GLY A 27 -11.71 7.46 18.54
CA GLY A 27 -10.85 6.64 19.41
C GLY A 27 -11.59 5.64 20.28
N GLU A 28 -12.47 6.12 21.17
CA GLU A 28 -13.27 5.27 22.07
C GLU A 28 -14.18 4.31 21.30
N ALA A 29 -14.82 4.79 20.23
CA ALA A 29 -15.66 3.93 19.41
C ALA A 29 -14.87 2.82 18.69
N LEU A 30 -13.66 3.10 18.19
CA LEU A 30 -12.81 2.08 17.58
C LEU A 30 -12.40 1.01 18.61
N ASP A 31 -12.16 1.40 19.87
CA ASP A 31 -11.88 0.47 20.96
C ASP A 31 -13.09 -0.42 21.29
N GLU A 32 -14.31 0.11 21.23
CA GLU A 32 -15.54 -0.68 21.38
C GLU A 32 -15.70 -1.68 20.23
N LEU A 33 -15.57 -1.22 18.98
CA LEU A 33 -15.64 -2.07 17.80
C LEU A 33 -14.54 -3.15 17.79
N ALA A 34 -13.36 -2.84 18.35
CA ALA A 34 -12.26 -3.78 18.51
C ALA A 34 -12.62 -4.98 19.41
N ARG A 35 -13.52 -4.80 20.40
CA ARG A 35 -13.97 -5.88 21.30
C ARG A 35 -14.89 -6.88 20.60
N LEU A 36 -15.52 -6.49 19.49
CA LEU A 36 -16.42 -7.38 18.75
C LEU A 36 -15.64 -8.52 18.08
N ARG A 37 -15.94 -9.76 18.46
CA ARG A 37 -15.18 -10.95 18.00
C ARG A 37 -15.47 -11.38 16.55
N ARG A 38 -16.63 -11.04 16.00
CA ARG A 38 -17.07 -11.56 14.69
C ARG A 38 -17.65 -10.45 13.81
N ARG A 39 -17.34 -10.49 12.51
CA ARG A 39 -17.82 -9.53 11.51
C ARG A 39 -19.35 -9.41 11.48
N ARG A 40 -20.06 -10.52 11.69
CA ARG A 40 -21.54 -10.50 11.76
C ARG A 40 -22.09 -9.72 12.96
N HIS A 41 -21.33 -9.60 14.05
CA HIS A 41 -21.74 -8.81 15.21
C HIS A 41 -21.50 -7.33 14.92
N LEU A 42 -20.35 -6.99 14.29
CA LEU A 42 -20.09 -5.64 13.77
C LEU A 42 -21.23 -5.12 12.90
N ARG A 43 -21.70 -5.91 11.92
CA ARG A 43 -22.81 -5.50 11.04
C ARG A 43 -24.17 -5.36 11.74
N ARG A 44 -24.32 -5.93 12.93
CA ARG A 44 -25.54 -5.88 13.72
C ARG A 44 -25.51 -4.83 14.83
N ASP A 45 -24.32 -4.31 15.11
CA ASP A 45 -24.04 -3.35 16.15
C ASP A 45 -24.57 -1.97 15.75
N ASP A 46 -25.38 -1.36 16.61
CA ASP A 46 -26.02 -0.07 16.32
C ASP A 46 -24.98 1.04 16.22
N ARG A 47 -23.96 1.02 17.09
CA ARG A 47 -22.87 1.99 17.07
C ARG A 47 -22.07 1.92 15.78
N TYR A 48 -21.77 0.71 15.27
CA TYR A 48 -21.15 0.55 13.96
C TYR A 48 -21.99 1.16 12.83
N ARG A 49 -23.33 1.00 12.86
CA ARG A 49 -24.22 1.58 11.83
C ARG A 49 -24.24 3.10 11.89
N GLU A 50 -24.27 3.68 13.09
CA GLU A 50 -24.15 5.13 13.29
C GLU A 50 -22.85 5.68 12.71
N LEU A 51 -21.76 4.94 12.88
CA LEU A 51 -20.42 5.34 12.44
C LEU A 51 -20.10 4.95 11.00
N GLU A 52 -20.96 4.18 10.32
CA GLU A 52 -20.71 3.67 8.98
C GLU A 52 -20.37 4.78 7.96
N PRO A 53 -21.05 5.95 7.93
CA PRO A 53 -20.68 7.03 7.02
C PRO A 53 -19.27 7.56 7.25
N GLU A 54 -18.87 7.72 8.50
CA GLU A 54 -17.56 8.24 8.87
C GLU A 54 -16.45 7.20 8.63
N LEU A 55 -16.69 5.93 8.96
CA LEU A 55 -15.79 4.84 8.63
C LEU A 55 -15.63 4.68 7.11
N ALA A 56 -16.71 4.84 6.33
CA ALA A 56 -16.65 4.82 4.87
C ALA A 56 -15.82 6.00 4.33
N ARG A 57 -15.97 7.20 4.90
CA ARG A 57 -15.14 8.38 4.58
C ARG A 57 -13.67 8.10 4.83
N LEU A 58 -13.31 7.51 5.98
CA LEU A 58 -11.93 7.14 6.31
C LEU A 58 -11.38 6.06 5.39
N LEU A 59 -12.14 5.00 5.12
CA LEU A 59 -11.72 3.87 4.28
C LEU A 59 -11.54 4.23 2.80
N GLN A 60 -12.30 5.20 2.31
CA GLN A 60 -12.12 5.78 0.97
C GLN A 60 -11.25 7.03 0.96
N GLY A 61 -10.81 7.48 2.13
CA GLY A 61 -10.12 8.74 2.34
C GLY A 61 -8.70 8.76 1.78
N PHE A 62 -8.21 9.99 1.65
CA PHE A 62 -6.87 10.34 1.24
C PHE A 62 -6.32 11.43 2.15
N ALA A 63 -5.00 11.50 2.25
CA ALA A 63 -4.29 12.66 2.78
C ALA A 63 -3.24 13.08 1.74
N TRP A 64 -3.03 14.38 1.55
CA TRP A 64 -2.02 14.89 0.63
C TRP A 64 -1.54 16.26 1.06
N ASP A 65 -0.34 16.60 0.61
CA ASP A 65 0.20 17.95 0.70
C ASP A 65 1.07 18.20 -0.54
N THR A 66 0.65 19.16 -1.37
CA THR A 66 1.39 19.57 -2.58
C THR A 66 2.24 20.81 -2.36
N THR A 67 2.22 21.39 -1.15
CA THR A 67 2.95 22.61 -0.80
C THR A 67 4.38 22.34 -0.34
N ILE A 68 4.70 21.10 0.01
CA ILE A 68 6.02 20.70 0.53
C ILE A 68 7.09 20.78 -0.57
N ALA A 69 6.82 20.22 -1.76
CA ALA A 69 7.76 20.29 -2.87
C ALA A 69 7.51 21.53 -3.73
N PRO A 70 8.48 22.43 -3.90
CA PRO A 70 8.38 23.48 -4.88
C PRO A 70 8.36 22.88 -6.29
N ARG A 71 7.63 23.51 -7.21
CA ARG A 71 7.66 23.11 -8.62
C ARG A 71 9.09 23.27 -9.15
N PRO A 72 9.71 22.22 -9.72
CA PRO A 72 11.06 22.34 -10.25
C PRO A 72 11.08 23.27 -11.48
N PRO A 73 12.17 24.04 -11.69
CA PRO A 73 12.26 24.99 -12.80
C PRO A 73 12.29 24.30 -14.16
N THR A 74 12.78 23.07 -14.21
CA THR A 74 12.76 22.20 -15.39
C THR A 74 12.28 20.81 -14.98
N LEU A 75 11.48 20.18 -15.82
CA LEU A 75 11.05 18.80 -15.60
C LEU A 75 12.11 17.84 -16.18
N PRO A 76 12.41 16.72 -15.50
CA PRO A 76 13.45 15.81 -15.93
C PRO A 76 12.96 14.89 -17.06
N ARG A 77 13.89 14.50 -17.94
CA ARG A 77 13.67 13.44 -18.96
C ARG A 77 13.72 12.03 -18.39
N ARG A 78 14.53 11.84 -17.35
CA ARG A 78 14.75 10.56 -16.67
C ARG A 78 14.33 10.72 -15.22
N ILE A 79 13.56 9.76 -14.73
CA ILE A 79 13.13 9.74 -13.34
C ILE A 79 13.80 8.58 -12.60
N ARG A 80 14.18 8.81 -11.36
CA ARG A 80 14.55 7.76 -10.40
C ARG A 80 13.36 7.48 -9.50
N ALA A 81 12.87 6.25 -9.55
CA ALA A 81 11.79 5.78 -8.70
C ALA A 81 12.27 4.66 -7.80
N VAL A 82 11.89 4.71 -6.52
CA VAL A 82 12.17 3.67 -5.53
C VAL A 82 10.84 3.14 -5.01
N ALA A 83 10.68 1.82 -5.00
CA ALA A 83 9.57 1.15 -4.36
C ALA A 83 10.03 0.53 -3.05
N TRP A 84 9.34 0.82 -1.95
CA TRP A 84 9.75 0.33 -0.63
C TRP A 84 8.55 0.06 0.28
N ASN A 85 8.47 -1.17 0.80
CA ASN A 85 7.68 -1.48 1.98
C ASN A 85 8.45 -1.04 3.23
N ILE A 86 8.01 0.03 3.88
CA ILE A 86 8.71 0.63 5.02
C ILE A 86 8.22 0.09 6.37
N GLU A 87 7.48 -1.02 6.35
CA GLU A 87 7.04 -1.76 7.52
C GLU A 87 6.38 -0.85 8.58
N ARG A 88 5.35 -0.10 8.16
CA ARG A 88 4.54 0.85 8.95
C ARG A 88 5.24 2.16 9.31
N GLY A 89 6.54 2.29 9.06
CA GLY A 89 7.35 3.39 9.60
C GLY A 89 7.61 3.27 11.11
N LYS A 90 7.44 2.08 11.70
CA LYS A 90 7.53 1.85 13.15
C LYS A 90 8.90 2.13 13.76
N ARG A 91 9.97 2.12 12.95
CA ARG A 91 11.33 2.54 13.34
C ARG A 91 11.73 3.83 12.63
N PHE A 92 10.93 4.89 12.81
CA PHE A 92 11.03 6.11 12.03
C PHE A 92 12.44 6.75 12.00
N ALA A 93 13.14 6.80 13.13
CA ALA A 93 14.51 7.32 13.18
C ALA A 93 15.51 6.49 12.34
N ALA A 94 15.41 5.17 12.40
CA ALA A 94 16.25 4.27 11.60
C ALA A 94 15.89 4.36 10.10
N LEU A 95 14.60 4.52 9.78
CA LEU A 95 14.12 4.76 8.43
C LEU A 95 14.74 6.04 7.83
N ARG A 96 14.71 7.15 8.59
CA ARG A 96 15.38 8.41 8.18
C ARG A 96 16.87 8.22 7.98
N GLY A 97 17.54 7.53 8.91
CA GLY A 97 18.97 7.22 8.79
C GLY A 97 19.30 6.44 7.52
N ALA A 98 18.50 5.43 7.16
CA ALA A 98 18.68 4.66 5.93
C ALA A 98 18.48 5.52 4.67
N ILE A 99 17.48 6.41 4.68
CA ILE A 99 17.24 7.36 3.59
C ILE A 99 18.45 8.28 3.42
N ASP A 100 18.95 8.89 4.49
CA ASP A 100 20.04 9.87 4.42
C ASP A 100 21.35 9.25 3.93
N GLN A 101 21.61 7.99 4.33
CA GLN A 101 22.83 7.25 4.02
C GLN A 101 22.84 6.65 2.61
N ASP A 102 21.69 6.41 1.98
CA ASP A 102 21.59 5.86 0.62
C ASP A 102 21.23 6.95 -0.41
N PRO A 103 22.20 7.39 -1.25
CA PRO A 103 21.93 8.38 -2.29
C PRO A 103 20.84 7.96 -3.28
N LEU A 104 20.64 6.65 -3.53
CA LEU A 104 19.61 6.19 -4.46
C LEU A 104 18.21 6.45 -3.92
N ILE A 105 18.04 6.43 -2.60
CA ILE A 105 16.76 6.71 -1.93
C ILE A 105 16.60 8.21 -1.70
N ARG A 106 17.61 8.88 -1.14
CA ARG A 106 17.60 10.32 -0.85
C ARG A 106 17.34 11.17 -2.11
N ASP A 107 17.98 10.79 -3.21
CA ASP A 107 17.93 11.52 -4.47
C ASP A 107 16.92 10.90 -5.46
N ALA A 108 15.94 10.13 -4.97
CA ALA A 108 14.83 9.65 -5.78
C ALA A 108 13.87 10.81 -6.14
N ASP A 109 13.34 10.77 -7.36
CA ASP A 109 12.27 11.68 -7.80
C ASP A 109 10.91 11.21 -7.27
N LEU A 110 10.73 9.89 -7.18
CA LEU A 110 9.50 9.23 -6.74
C LEU A 110 9.80 8.15 -5.69
N LEU A 111 9.03 8.15 -4.60
CA LEU A 111 9.00 7.03 -3.65
C LEU A 111 7.59 6.41 -3.64
N LEU A 112 7.52 5.15 -4.05
CA LEU A 112 6.32 4.32 -4.06
C LEU A 112 6.32 3.51 -2.75
N LEU A 113 5.74 4.08 -1.72
CA LEU A 113 5.81 3.54 -0.37
C LEU A 113 4.58 2.70 -0.03
N THR A 114 4.82 1.54 0.56
CA THR A 114 3.78 0.65 1.07
C THR A 114 3.94 0.43 2.56
N GLU A 115 2.81 0.17 3.23
CA GLU A 115 2.72 0.03 4.69
C GLU A 115 3.18 1.29 5.44
N LEU A 116 2.36 2.34 5.38
CA LEU A 116 2.57 3.56 6.17
C LEU A 116 1.42 3.71 7.16
N ASP A 117 1.76 4.03 8.40
CA ASP A 117 0.77 4.34 9.43
C ASP A 117 0.54 5.87 9.52
N ILE A 118 -0.68 6.25 9.87
CA ILE A 118 -1.01 7.58 10.39
C ILE A 118 -1.71 7.40 11.73
N GLY A 119 -1.12 7.95 12.79
CA GLY A 119 -1.71 7.93 14.13
C GLY A 119 -1.84 6.53 14.74
N MET A 120 -0.86 5.65 14.51
CA MET A 120 -0.75 4.35 15.20
C MET A 120 0.25 4.45 16.35
N GLY A 121 -0.05 3.80 17.48
CA GLY A 121 0.86 3.81 18.63
C GLY A 121 2.22 3.18 18.32
N ARG A 122 2.27 2.13 17.49
CA ARG A 122 3.51 1.46 17.06
C ARG A 122 4.43 2.34 16.19
N SER A 123 3.89 3.42 15.61
CA SER A 123 4.64 4.45 14.90
C SER A 123 4.72 5.77 15.69
N GLN A 124 4.54 5.71 17.01
CA GLN A 124 4.55 6.86 17.91
C GLN A 124 3.50 7.93 17.55
N ASN A 125 2.39 7.51 16.94
CA ASN A 125 1.30 8.35 16.46
C ASN A 125 1.69 9.40 15.40
N LEU A 126 2.82 9.19 14.72
CA LEU A 126 3.24 10.03 13.59
C LEU A 126 2.30 9.91 12.40
N ASP A 127 2.22 10.98 11.61
CA ASP A 127 1.77 10.94 10.22
C ASP A 127 2.98 10.57 9.35
N VAL A 128 3.27 9.27 9.23
CA VAL A 128 4.50 8.79 8.58
C VAL A 128 4.64 9.32 7.14
N PRO A 129 3.59 9.34 6.28
CA PRO A 129 3.67 9.96 4.97
C PRO A 129 4.11 11.43 5.01
N ARG A 130 3.48 12.25 5.86
CA ARG A 130 3.82 13.68 5.98
C ARG A 130 5.22 13.90 6.50
N GLU A 131 5.62 13.17 7.54
CA GLU A 131 6.94 13.33 8.16
C GLU A 131 8.06 12.93 7.18
N LEU A 132 7.88 11.87 6.39
CA LEU A 132 8.83 11.52 5.32
C LEU A 132 8.85 12.55 4.20
N ALA A 133 7.66 13.01 3.78
CA ALA A 133 7.51 14.02 2.74
C ALA A 133 8.24 15.32 3.14
N ALA A 134 8.04 15.78 4.38
CA ALA A 134 8.71 16.95 4.94
C ALA A 134 10.23 16.76 5.04
N HIS A 135 10.71 15.58 5.50
CA HIS A 135 12.14 15.27 5.58
C HIS A 135 12.82 15.31 4.20
N LEU A 136 12.12 14.90 3.14
CA LEU A 136 12.66 14.80 1.79
C LEU A 136 12.40 16.03 0.91
N GLY A 137 11.53 16.96 1.35
CA GLY A 137 11.04 18.06 0.52
C GLY A 137 10.20 17.56 -0.67
N MET A 138 9.35 16.56 -0.44
CA MET A 138 8.51 15.94 -1.45
C MET A 138 7.03 16.22 -1.17
N SER A 139 6.23 16.41 -2.21
CA SER A 139 4.77 16.34 -2.11
C SER A 139 4.34 14.90 -1.96
N TYR A 140 3.16 14.65 -1.38
CA TYR A 140 2.67 13.28 -1.25
C TYR A 140 1.17 13.13 -1.49
N VAL A 141 0.78 11.92 -1.89
CA VAL A 141 -0.61 11.44 -1.86
C VAL A 141 -0.61 10.11 -1.12
N PHE A 142 -1.32 10.05 -0.01
CA PHE A 142 -1.60 8.85 0.77
C PHE A 142 -3.03 8.39 0.51
N ALA A 143 -3.21 7.08 0.29
CA ALA A 143 -4.52 6.45 0.23
C ALA A 143 -4.66 5.49 1.42
N ASN A 144 -5.66 5.76 2.27
CA ASN A 144 -5.96 4.88 3.38
C ASN A 144 -6.50 3.55 2.87
N GLN A 145 -6.01 2.43 3.39
CA GLN A 145 -6.51 1.10 3.05
C GLN A 145 -7.33 0.52 4.19
N HIS A 146 -6.86 0.73 5.42
CA HIS A 146 -7.42 0.10 6.60
C HIS A 146 -7.54 1.06 7.78
N VAL A 147 -8.63 0.89 8.54
CA VAL A 147 -8.70 1.35 9.93
C VAL A 147 -8.33 0.17 10.82
N VAL A 148 -7.26 0.30 11.59
CA VAL A 148 -6.68 -0.73 12.45
C VAL A 148 -7.30 -0.64 13.84
N LEU A 149 -7.92 -1.74 14.26
CA LEU A 149 -8.65 -1.88 15.53
C LEU A 149 -7.81 -2.59 16.60
N SER A 150 -6.49 -2.53 16.49
CA SER A 150 -5.56 -3.20 17.41
C SER A 150 -4.25 -2.42 17.50
N PRO A 151 -3.48 -2.58 18.59
CA PRO A 151 -2.17 -1.92 18.72
C PRO A 151 -1.18 -2.29 17.61
N GLY A 152 -1.26 -3.51 17.08
CA GLY A 152 -0.42 -3.99 15.99
C GLY A 152 -0.48 -5.51 15.79
N ASP A 153 0.39 -6.03 14.94
CA ASP A 153 0.53 -7.46 14.71
C ASP A 153 1.29 -8.17 15.85
N SER A 154 1.53 -9.47 15.72
CA SER A 154 2.40 -10.23 16.61
C SER A 154 3.80 -9.59 16.67
N GLY A 155 4.25 -9.23 17.89
CA GLY A 155 5.53 -8.56 18.12
C GLY A 155 5.50 -7.03 18.08
N GLU A 156 4.36 -6.41 17.80
CA GLU A 156 4.22 -4.94 17.68
C GLU A 156 3.30 -4.34 18.75
N ARG A 157 3.07 -5.03 19.88
CA ARG A 157 2.02 -4.65 20.85
C ARG A 157 2.56 -4.07 22.16
N ASP A 158 3.83 -4.32 22.44
CA ASP A 158 4.43 -4.04 23.75
C ASP A 158 4.95 -2.60 23.87
N HIS A 159 4.55 -1.70 22.96
CA HIS A 159 4.95 -0.28 22.99
C HIS A 159 4.15 0.57 23.98
N GLY A 160 2.99 0.11 24.45
CA GLY A 160 2.20 0.79 25.50
C GLY A 160 1.56 2.12 25.11
N VAL A 161 1.52 2.46 23.82
CA VAL A 161 0.95 3.72 23.30
C VAL A 161 -0.37 3.41 22.59
N ALA A 162 -1.44 4.12 22.92
CA ALA A 162 -2.72 3.96 22.22
C ALA A 162 -2.67 4.52 20.79
N ASN A 163 -3.47 3.95 19.89
CA ASN A 163 -3.64 4.51 18.54
C ASN A 163 -4.49 5.79 18.62
N ARG A 164 -4.04 6.87 17.97
CA ARG A 164 -4.78 8.13 17.84
C ARG A 164 -5.81 8.07 16.72
N LEU A 165 -5.39 7.62 15.54
CA LEU A 165 -6.22 7.53 14.33
C LEU A 165 -6.34 6.10 13.81
N GLY A 166 -5.27 5.32 13.91
CA GLY A 166 -5.29 3.92 13.50
C GLY A 166 -5.42 3.72 12.00
N LEU A 167 -4.83 4.59 11.18
CA LEU A 167 -4.92 4.50 9.71
C LEU A 167 -3.68 3.82 9.14
N HIS A 168 -3.86 3.00 8.11
CA HIS A 168 -2.79 2.25 7.48
C HIS A 168 -3.01 2.16 5.97
N GLY A 169 -1.96 2.46 5.18
CA GLY A 169 -2.11 2.50 3.74
C GLY A 169 -0.81 2.57 2.93
N CYS A 170 -0.92 3.16 1.74
CA CYS A 170 0.19 3.36 0.81
C CYS A 170 0.30 4.84 0.45
N ALA A 171 1.48 5.28 0.03
CA ALA A 171 1.72 6.64 -0.39
C ALA A 171 2.61 6.72 -1.63
N LEU A 172 2.34 7.70 -2.48
CA LEU A 172 3.30 8.20 -3.47
C LEU A 172 3.88 9.50 -2.92
N LEU A 173 5.20 9.55 -2.75
CA LEU A 173 5.93 10.82 -2.54
C LEU A 173 6.61 11.20 -3.85
N SER A 174 6.59 12.50 -4.18
CA SER A 174 7.09 13.02 -5.45
C SER A 174 7.79 14.38 -5.28
N ARG A 175 8.99 14.51 -5.85
CA ARG A 175 9.62 15.84 -6.10
C ARG A 175 8.99 16.56 -7.29
N LEU A 176 8.31 15.82 -8.14
CA LEU A 176 7.67 16.32 -9.36
C LEU A 176 6.19 16.61 -9.12
N PRO A 177 5.58 17.55 -9.86
CA PRO A 177 4.16 17.86 -9.71
C PRO A 177 3.27 16.63 -9.94
N ILE A 178 2.39 16.35 -8.98
CA ILE A 178 1.30 15.37 -9.14
C ILE A 178 0.09 16.14 -9.69
N ARG A 179 -0.47 15.70 -10.81
CA ARG A 179 -1.60 16.36 -11.46
C ARG A 179 -2.93 15.85 -10.95
N ARG A 180 -3.13 14.54 -11.04
CA ARG A 180 -4.38 13.88 -10.67
C ARG A 180 -4.11 12.49 -10.17
N PHE A 181 -4.98 11.98 -9.32
CA PHE A 181 -4.82 10.66 -8.71
C PHE A 181 -6.16 9.98 -8.46
N CYS A 182 -6.12 8.68 -8.23
CA CYS A 182 -7.22 7.91 -7.68
C CYS A 182 -6.68 6.73 -6.85
N ALA A 183 -7.58 6.01 -6.20
CA ALA A 183 -7.26 4.73 -5.60
C ALA A 183 -8.22 3.62 -6.05
N VAL A 184 -7.65 2.48 -6.40
CA VAL A 184 -8.36 1.29 -6.88
C VAL A 184 -8.48 0.30 -5.74
N THR A 185 -9.69 0.10 -5.22
CA THR A 185 -9.95 -0.96 -4.24
C THR A 185 -9.67 -2.33 -4.84
N LEU A 186 -8.92 -3.16 -4.14
CA LEU A 186 -8.55 -4.50 -4.57
C LEU A 186 -9.42 -5.53 -3.84
N PRO A 187 -9.83 -6.62 -4.49
CA PRO A 187 -10.52 -7.69 -3.79
C PRO A 187 -9.61 -8.28 -2.71
N GLU A 188 -10.07 -8.31 -1.46
CA GLU A 188 -9.50 -9.15 -0.40
C GLU A 188 -10.19 -10.51 -0.38
N TYR A 189 -9.39 -11.57 -0.16
CA TYR A 189 -9.86 -12.95 -0.21
C TYR A 189 -9.92 -13.61 1.18
N LYS A 190 -9.42 -12.93 2.22
CA LYS A 190 -9.47 -13.35 3.61
C LYS A 190 -9.91 -12.18 4.46
N ASP A 191 -10.93 -12.39 5.30
CA ASP A 191 -11.42 -11.35 6.20
C ASP A 191 -10.39 -11.05 7.30
N LYS A 192 -9.84 -9.82 7.29
CA LYS A 192 -8.88 -9.35 8.28
C LYS A 192 -9.52 -8.96 9.62
N PHE A 193 -10.85 -8.99 9.73
CA PHE A 193 -11.53 -8.76 11.00
C PHE A 193 -11.23 -9.83 12.05
N HIS A 194 -10.78 -11.01 11.61
CA HIS A 194 -10.41 -12.14 12.47
C HIS A 194 -8.89 -12.32 12.63
N ALA A 195 -8.09 -11.46 11.98
CA ALA A 195 -6.65 -11.50 12.11
C ALA A 195 -6.21 -10.99 13.49
N LEU A 196 -4.96 -11.32 13.87
CA LEU A 196 -4.34 -10.77 15.08
C LEU A 196 -4.34 -9.25 15.04
N GLU A 197 -3.83 -8.67 13.95
CA GLU A 197 -4.04 -7.27 13.64
C GLU A 197 -5.43 -7.10 13.00
N LYS A 198 -6.42 -6.77 13.83
CA LYS A 198 -7.81 -6.61 13.39
C LYS A 198 -7.95 -5.32 12.59
N ARG A 199 -8.52 -5.41 11.38
CA ARG A 199 -8.67 -4.27 10.47
C ARG A 199 -10.08 -4.19 9.85
N LEU A 200 -10.54 -2.97 9.61
CA LEU A 200 -11.64 -2.66 8.69
C LEU A 200 -11.04 -2.13 7.39
N GLY A 201 -11.71 -2.36 6.26
CA GLY A 201 -11.26 -1.90 4.94
C GLY A 201 -10.73 -2.99 4.04
N ASP A 202 -10.12 -2.54 2.94
CA ASP A 202 -9.59 -3.36 1.86
C ASP A 202 -8.31 -2.71 1.33
N LYS A 203 -7.37 -3.52 0.84
CA LYS A 203 -6.21 -3.00 0.08
C LYS A 203 -6.65 -2.10 -1.08
N ARG A 204 -5.90 -1.03 -1.32
CA ARG A 204 -6.11 -0.09 -2.43
C ARG A 204 -4.78 0.25 -3.10
N ALA A 205 -4.74 0.24 -4.42
CA ALA A 205 -3.58 0.74 -5.18
C ALA A 205 -3.79 2.20 -5.56
N ILE A 206 -2.74 3.03 -5.50
CA ILE A 206 -2.79 4.42 -5.97
C ILE A 206 -2.45 4.43 -7.45
N LEU A 207 -3.18 5.23 -8.24
CA LEU A 207 -2.78 5.66 -9.58
C LEU A 207 -2.65 7.17 -9.56
N ALA A 208 -1.56 7.71 -10.07
CA ALA A 208 -1.34 9.16 -10.13
C ALA A 208 -0.61 9.55 -11.42
N GLU A 209 -0.96 10.69 -12.00
CA GLU A 209 -0.18 11.31 -13.07
C GLU A 209 0.85 12.27 -12.49
N VAL A 210 2.10 12.05 -12.86
CA VAL A 210 3.24 12.87 -12.48
C VAL A 210 3.80 13.58 -13.71
N GLU A 211 4.02 14.87 -13.62
CA GLU A 211 4.59 15.66 -14.71
C GLU A 211 6.09 15.36 -14.91
N VAL A 212 6.49 15.15 -16.17
CA VAL A 212 7.87 14.92 -16.61
C VAL A 212 8.16 15.70 -17.89
N GLU A 213 9.40 15.73 -18.36
CA GLU A 213 9.70 16.32 -19.66
C GLU A 213 8.86 15.64 -20.77
N GLY A 214 8.13 16.45 -21.54
CA GLY A 214 7.34 15.97 -22.66
C GLY A 214 6.06 15.21 -22.28
N GLY A 215 5.49 15.44 -21.09
CA GLY A 215 4.13 15.01 -20.75
C GLY A 215 3.97 14.54 -19.31
N VAL A 216 3.20 13.47 -19.12
CA VAL A 216 2.98 12.83 -17.82
C VAL A 216 3.47 11.37 -17.86
N VAL A 217 3.78 10.84 -16.69
CA VAL A 217 3.91 9.40 -16.44
C VAL A 217 2.82 9.00 -15.45
N THR A 218 2.08 7.95 -15.78
CA THR A 218 1.15 7.32 -14.84
C THR A 218 1.96 6.44 -13.88
N VAL A 219 1.85 6.69 -12.58
CA VAL A 219 2.54 5.96 -11.53
C VAL A 219 1.52 5.15 -10.75
N ALA A 220 1.75 3.84 -10.61
CA ALA A 220 0.92 2.94 -9.83
C ALA A 220 1.67 2.45 -8.59
N VAL A 221 1.20 2.83 -7.39
CA VAL A 221 1.70 2.28 -6.11
C VAL A 221 0.85 1.07 -5.74
N VAL A 222 1.46 -0.11 -5.75
CA VAL A 222 0.78 -1.38 -5.64
C VAL A 222 1.22 -2.11 -4.38
N HIS A 223 0.25 -2.60 -3.61
CA HIS A 223 0.49 -3.53 -2.51
C HIS A 223 -0.50 -4.70 -2.64
N LEU A 224 -0.06 -5.85 -3.15
CA LEU A 224 -0.93 -7.02 -3.39
C LEU A 224 -1.09 -7.86 -2.12
N ASP A 225 -2.06 -8.79 -2.11
CA ASP A 225 -2.31 -9.63 -0.94
C ASP A 225 -1.20 -10.70 -0.75
N PRO A 226 -0.46 -10.68 0.38
CA PRO A 226 0.58 -11.67 0.68
C PRO A 226 0.01 -13.08 0.88
N PHE A 227 -1.20 -13.19 1.41
CA PHE A 227 -1.80 -14.48 1.82
C PHE A 227 -2.81 -15.00 0.82
N ALA A 228 -2.46 -14.88 -0.47
CA ALA A 228 -3.29 -15.24 -1.61
C ALA A 228 -2.52 -16.08 -2.63
N PRO A 229 -3.20 -16.92 -3.43
CA PRO A 229 -2.59 -17.63 -4.55
C PRO A 229 -2.26 -16.65 -5.70
N ALA A 230 -1.32 -17.01 -6.58
CA ALA A 230 -0.90 -16.19 -7.71
C ALA A 230 -2.07 -15.71 -8.60
N ARG A 231 -3.09 -16.57 -8.82
CA ARG A 231 -4.30 -16.21 -9.59
C ARG A 231 -5.10 -15.04 -8.99
N HIS A 232 -5.10 -14.89 -7.67
CA HIS A 232 -5.79 -13.80 -6.98
C HIS A 232 -5.01 -12.50 -7.12
N ARG A 233 -3.69 -12.53 -6.91
CA ARG A 233 -2.82 -11.38 -7.18
C ARG A 233 -2.89 -10.94 -8.64
N ALA A 234 -2.93 -11.88 -9.59
CA ALA A 234 -3.14 -11.57 -11.01
C ALA A 234 -4.50 -10.88 -11.27
N ARG A 235 -5.55 -11.23 -10.53
CA ARG A 235 -6.85 -10.54 -10.63
C ARG A 235 -6.81 -9.14 -10.01
N GLN A 236 -6.08 -8.94 -8.92
CA GLN A 236 -5.82 -7.61 -8.35
C GLN A 236 -5.05 -6.74 -9.36
N LEU A 237 -3.97 -7.26 -9.95
CA LEU A 237 -3.17 -6.56 -10.96
C LEU A 237 -3.99 -6.19 -12.20
N ARG A 238 -4.82 -7.11 -12.73
CA ARG A 238 -5.73 -6.81 -13.84
C ARG A 238 -6.72 -5.68 -13.51
N ARG A 239 -7.15 -5.55 -12.27
CA ARG A 239 -8.05 -4.46 -11.85
C ARG A 239 -7.31 -3.12 -11.88
N ILE A 240 -6.05 -3.09 -11.46
CA ILE A 240 -5.18 -1.91 -11.52
C ILE A 240 -4.94 -1.50 -12.97
N LEU A 241 -4.51 -2.44 -13.83
CA LEU A 241 -4.22 -2.16 -15.23
C LEU A 241 -5.46 -1.67 -16.01
N ARG A 242 -6.65 -2.19 -15.70
CA ARG A 242 -7.91 -1.68 -16.29
C ARG A 242 -8.24 -0.27 -15.84
N ALA A 243 -7.96 0.08 -14.58
CA ALA A 243 -8.17 1.43 -14.08
C ALA A 243 -7.13 2.41 -14.62
N ALA A 244 -5.89 1.95 -14.88
CA ALA A 244 -4.83 2.74 -15.50
C ALA A 244 -5.19 3.21 -16.91
N ALA A 245 -6.08 2.50 -17.63
CA ALA A 245 -6.58 2.92 -18.93
C ALA A 245 -7.41 4.22 -18.92
N ALA A 246 -7.79 4.73 -17.73
CA ALA A 246 -8.39 6.06 -17.57
C ALA A 246 -7.35 7.20 -17.48
N PHE A 247 -6.06 6.85 -17.44
CA PHE A 247 -4.90 7.75 -17.42
C PHE A 247 -4.11 7.59 -18.74
N ASP A 248 -2.99 8.32 -18.89
CA ASP A 248 -2.05 8.04 -19.98
C ASP A 248 -1.28 6.73 -19.71
N ASP A 249 -1.78 5.64 -20.29
CA ASP A 249 -1.22 4.30 -20.13
C ASP A 249 -0.03 4.02 -21.07
N ARG A 250 0.35 4.96 -21.93
CA ARG A 250 1.54 4.85 -22.80
C ARG A 250 2.85 4.93 -22.03
N ARG A 251 2.82 5.65 -20.90
CA ARG A 251 3.95 5.83 -19.98
C ARG A 251 3.50 5.42 -18.58
N LEU A 252 3.43 4.13 -18.33
CA LEU A 252 3.04 3.56 -17.04
C LEU A 252 4.27 3.03 -16.28
N LEU A 253 4.51 3.58 -15.09
CA LEU A 253 5.41 3.01 -14.09
C LEU A 253 4.57 2.33 -13.01
N LEU A 254 4.70 1.01 -12.87
CA LEU A 254 4.05 0.23 -11.82
C LEU A 254 5.09 -0.30 -10.85
N GLY A 255 4.93 0.00 -9.57
CA GLY A 255 5.84 -0.47 -8.52
C GLY A 255 5.19 -0.58 -7.16
N GLY A 256 5.96 -1.05 -6.18
CA GLY A 256 5.51 -1.33 -4.83
C GLY A 256 5.73 -2.79 -4.46
N ASP A 257 4.97 -3.28 -3.49
CA ASP A 257 5.06 -4.66 -3.00
C ASP A 257 4.03 -5.56 -3.70
N LEU A 258 4.50 -6.28 -4.72
CA LEU A 258 3.67 -7.22 -5.47
C LEU A 258 3.38 -8.50 -4.71
N ASN A 259 4.06 -8.77 -3.58
CA ASN A 259 3.87 -9.98 -2.77
C ASN A 259 3.86 -11.28 -3.60
N THR A 260 4.66 -11.32 -4.67
CA THR A 260 4.75 -12.48 -5.55
C THR A 260 5.72 -13.51 -4.99
N SER A 261 5.36 -14.77 -5.10
CA SER A 261 6.16 -15.91 -4.63
C SER A 261 5.73 -17.16 -5.37
N THR A 262 6.62 -18.16 -5.35
CA THR A 262 6.38 -19.52 -5.90
C THR A 262 5.66 -20.44 -4.90
N TYR A 263 4.97 -19.86 -3.90
CA TYR A 263 4.24 -20.58 -2.87
C TYR A 263 2.78 -20.12 -2.80
N ASP A 264 1.86 -21.06 -2.61
CA ASP A 264 0.45 -20.77 -2.38
C ASP A 264 0.18 -20.49 -0.90
N PHE A 265 0.40 -19.25 -0.48
CA PHE A 265 0.00 -18.75 0.85
C PHE A 265 -1.53 -18.53 1.00
N GLY A 266 -2.30 -18.84 -0.04
CA GLY A 266 -3.76 -18.83 -0.03
C GLY A 266 -4.36 -19.93 0.81
N SER A 267 -3.74 -21.11 0.86
CA SER A 267 -4.25 -22.28 1.59
C SER A 267 -3.14 -23.11 2.23
N SER A 268 -3.40 -23.67 3.42
CA SER A 268 -2.43 -24.53 4.10
C SER A 268 -2.10 -25.78 3.28
N ILE A 269 -3.08 -26.33 2.56
CA ILE A 269 -2.88 -27.48 1.67
C ILE A 269 -1.97 -27.09 0.49
N GLY A 270 -2.26 -25.98 -0.19
CA GLY A 270 -1.44 -25.49 -1.30
C GLY A 270 0.00 -25.22 -0.88
N LEU A 271 0.20 -24.54 0.26
CA LEU A 271 1.52 -24.31 0.84
C LEU A 271 2.25 -25.64 1.12
N THR A 272 1.57 -26.60 1.76
CA THR A 272 2.13 -27.92 2.08
C THR A 272 2.54 -28.65 0.81
N LEU A 273 1.69 -28.68 -0.21
CA LEU A 273 2.01 -29.32 -1.49
C LEU A 273 3.20 -28.67 -2.19
N ASN A 274 3.30 -27.34 -2.17
CA ASN A 274 4.47 -26.63 -2.74
C ASN A 274 5.75 -26.94 -1.97
N LEU A 275 5.70 -26.95 -0.64
CA LEU A 275 6.84 -27.30 0.21
C LEU A 275 7.29 -28.74 -0.04
N MET A 276 6.38 -29.70 -0.07
CA MET A 276 6.69 -31.10 -0.35
C MET A 276 7.25 -31.29 -1.75
N HIS A 277 6.65 -30.67 -2.77
CA HIS A 277 7.17 -30.73 -4.14
C HIS A 277 8.61 -30.23 -4.24
N LYS A 278 8.91 -29.09 -3.63
CA LYS A 278 10.26 -28.50 -3.66
C LYS A 278 11.25 -29.30 -2.83
N ALA A 279 10.86 -29.75 -1.64
CA ALA A 279 11.70 -30.57 -0.77
C ALA A 279 12.07 -31.90 -1.44
N LEU A 280 11.11 -32.56 -2.10
CA LEU A 280 11.36 -33.81 -2.84
C LEU A 280 12.24 -33.59 -4.07
N ARG A 281 12.14 -32.43 -4.73
CA ARG A 281 12.85 -32.15 -5.98
C ARG A 281 14.25 -31.56 -5.78
N PHE A 282 14.45 -30.76 -4.74
CA PHE A 282 15.66 -29.96 -4.54
C PHE A 282 16.31 -30.15 -3.16
N GLY A 283 15.71 -30.95 -2.27
CA GLY A 283 16.13 -31.01 -0.87
C GLY A 283 15.79 -29.73 -0.10
N PHE A 284 16.25 -29.65 1.15
CA PHE A 284 15.96 -28.52 2.04
C PHE A 284 16.63 -27.22 1.59
N GLU A 285 17.95 -27.23 1.39
CA GLU A 285 18.72 -26.06 0.93
C GLU A 285 18.22 -25.57 -0.44
N GLY A 286 18.02 -26.49 -1.38
CA GLY A 286 17.48 -26.13 -2.69
C GLY A 286 16.05 -25.57 -2.62
N THR A 287 15.25 -25.95 -1.63
CA THR A 287 13.92 -25.33 -1.42
C THR A 287 14.02 -23.87 -1.00
N ILE A 288 15.01 -23.54 -0.16
CA ILE A 288 15.31 -22.16 0.24
C ILE A 288 15.84 -21.38 -0.96
N ASP A 289 16.78 -21.95 -1.72
CA ASP A 289 17.32 -21.30 -2.91
C ASP A 289 16.23 -21.00 -3.95
N GLN A 290 15.29 -21.91 -4.16
CA GLN A 290 14.16 -21.70 -5.08
C GLN A 290 13.12 -20.68 -4.58
N TYR A 291 13.18 -20.27 -3.31
CA TYR A 291 12.46 -19.10 -2.83
C TYR A 291 13.17 -17.81 -3.24
N MET A 292 14.51 -17.79 -3.15
CA MET A 292 15.34 -16.61 -3.44
C MET A 292 15.60 -16.40 -4.94
N ARG A 293 15.59 -17.48 -5.74
CA ARG A 293 15.92 -17.47 -7.17
C ARG A 293 14.82 -18.13 -8.02
N PRO A 294 13.57 -17.68 -7.90
CA PRO A 294 12.45 -18.32 -8.59
C PRO A 294 12.59 -18.28 -10.11
N GLY A 295 13.35 -17.31 -10.66
CA GLY A 295 13.62 -17.17 -12.08
C GLY A 295 14.46 -18.29 -12.71
N GLU A 296 15.21 -19.07 -11.92
CA GLU A 296 16.04 -20.16 -12.47
C GLU A 296 15.18 -21.35 -12.93
N VAL A 297 14.10 -21.67 -12.20
CA VAL A 297 13.28 -22.86 -12.46
C VAL A 297 11.80 -22.54 -12.65
N PHE A 298 11.18 -21.85 -11.69
CA PHE A 298 9.71 -21.78 -11.61
C PHE A 298 9.11 -20.62 -12.41
N GLU A 299 9.74 -19.44 -12.38
CA GLU A 299 9.21 -18.19 -12.94
C GLU A 299 10.00 -17.71 -14.16
N ARG A 300 10.67 -18.63 -14.88
CA ARG A 300 11.52 -18.32 -16.05
C ARG A 300 10.84 -17.43 -17.09
N ALA A 301 9.53 -17.59 -17.29
CA ALA A 301 8.78 -16.78 -18.24
C ALA A 301 8.65 -15.31 -17.79
N VAL A 302 8.40 -15.09 -16.50
CA VAL A 302 8.29 -13.74 -15.91
C VAL A 302 9.64 -13.04 -15.99
N PHE A 303 10.73 -13.70 -15.56
CA PHE A 303 12.06 -13.10 -15.57
C PHE A 303 12.58 -12.83 -16.99
N ARG A 304 12.33 -13.73 -17.95
CA ARG A 304 12.64 -13.44 -19.36
C ARG A 304 11.88 -12.23 -19.90
N ALA A 305 10.64 -12.03 -19.49
CA ALA A 305 9.87 -10.84 -19.89
C ALA A 305 10.43 -9.56 -19.27
N LEU A 306 10.94 -9.62 -18.02
CA LEU A 306 11.59 -8.49 -17.36
C LEU A 306 12.96 -8.15 -17.97
N GLU A 307 13.74 -9.15 -18.39
CA GLU A 307 15.05 -8.94 -19.04
C GLU A 307 14.94 -8.43 -20.47
N ALA A 308 13.81 -8.65 -21.14
CA ALA A 308 13.56 -8.22 -22.51
C ALA A 308 13.02 -6.79 -22.63
N ALA A 309 12.67 -6.14 -21.51
CA ALA A 309 12.09 -4.80 -21.43
C ALA A 309 13.16 -3.73 -21.21
#